data_AF-A0A7X3G1K3-F1
#
_entry.id   AF-A0A7X3G1K3-F1
#
_cell.length_a   1.000
_cell.length_b   1.000
_cell.length_c   1.000
_cell.angle_alpha   90.00
_cell.angle_beta   90.00
_cell.angle_gamma   90.00
#
_symmetry.space_group_name_H-M   'P 1'
#
loop_
_entity.id
_entity.type
_entity.pdbx_description
1 polymer ?
#
loop_
_entity_poly.entity_id
_entity_poly.type
_entity_poly.pdbx_seq_one_letter_code
_entity_poly.pdbx_strand_id
1 'polypeptide(L)'
;MSRIKHLVAVAGLALATVIPTHAADRGEPYALVRDGERGTSMTGDSADWSTIKTLRKRISGDFLWFRDGGKPYIVQDAGVLARARKAWEPVDKLGKEMDVRGREMDKHGKVMDALGKDMERAAAGTKPDEAKMHALERRMNDAGKPMDALGKQMDALGERMDAESRTADKTVRALIRKAVDKGLAQPAPQV
;
A
#
# COMPACT_ATOMS: atom_id res chain seq x y z
N MET A 1 37.68 -10.03 31.16
CA MET A 1 36.24 -10.24 30.85
C MET A 1 35.54 -8.96 31.30
N SER A 2 34.84 -8.16 30.50
CA SER A 2 33.81 -8.49 29.53
C SER A 2 33.66 -7.33 28.52
N ARG A 3 33.50 -7.65 27.24
CA ARG A 3 33.16 -6.71 26.16
C ARG A 3 31.65 -6.68 26.02
N ILE A 4 31.00 -5.54 26.21
CA ILE A 4 29.59 -5.36 25.84
C ILE A 4 29.56 -4.50 24.58
N LYS A 5 29.45 -5.16 23.43
CA LYS A 5 29.11 -4.54 22.15
C LYS A 5 27.59 -4.51 22.06
N HIS A 6 26.96 -3.36 22.26
CA HIS A 6 25.58 -3.18 21.84
C HIS A 6 25.58 -2.65 20.40
N LEU A 7 25.48 -3.60 19.47
CA LEU A 7 25.16 -3.37 18.07
C LEU A 7 23.66 -3.08 18.00
N VAL A 8 23.26 -1.80 17.90
CA VAL A 8 21.88 -1.46 17.54
C VAL A 8 21.78 -1.55 16.02
N ALA A 9 21.36 -2.71 15.53
CA ALA A 9 20.93 -2.88 14.16
C ALA A 9 19.59 -2.17 13.99
N VAL A 10 19.59 -0.99 13.36
CA VAL A 10 18.36 -0.38 12.85
C VAL A 10 18.00 -1.16 11.59
N ALA A 11 17.13 -2.17 11.76
CA ALA A 11 16.56 -2.90 10.65
C ALA A 11 15.79 -1.92 9.75
N GLY A 12 16.20 -1.82 8.49
CA GLY A 12 15.43 -1.14 7.47
C GLY A 12 14.10 -1.85 7.29
N LEU A 13 13.04 -1.27 7.86
CA LEU A 13 11.68 -1.69 7.60
C LEU A 13 11.32 -1.24 6.18
N ALA A 14 11.51 -2.11 5.20
CA ALA A 14 10.73 -2.03 3.98
C ALA A 14 9.28 -2.32 4.38
N LEU A 15 8.48 -1.29 4.61
CA LEU A 15 7.03 -1.42 4.65
C LEU A 15 6.57 -1.78 3.23
N ALA A 16 6.57 -3.07 2.92
CA ALA A 16 5.49 -3.60 2.13
C ALA A 16 4.24 -3.46 3.01
N THR A 17 3.52 -2.35 2.88
CA THR A 17 2.21 -2.15 3.50
C THR A 17 1.23 -3.14 2.87
N VAL A 18 1.27 -4.39 3.32
CA VAL A 18 0.07 -5.22 3.36
C VAL A 18 -0.76 -4.61 4.49
N ILE A 19 -1.70 -3.73 4.15
CA ILE A 19 -2.68 -3.25 5.13
C ILE A 19 -3.58 -4.46 5.45
N PRO A 20 -3.53 -5.04 6.67
CA PRO A 20 -4.48 -6.06 7.05
C PRO A 20 -5.81 -5.34 7.28
N THR A 21 -6.64 -5.30 6.25
CA THR A 21 -7.97 -4.71 6.32
C THR A 21 -8.91 -5.78 6.89
N HIS A 22 -9.19 -5.64 8.19
CA HIS A 22 -10.19 -6.33 9.01
C HIS A 22 -11.12 -7.27 8.23
N ALA A 23 -10.93 -8.57 8.45
CA ALA A 23 -11.77 -9.65 7.96
C ALA A 23 -13.10 -9.67 8.71
N ALA A 24 -14.09 -8.94 8.20
CA ALA A 24 -15.51 -9.26 8.32
C ALA A 24 -16.26 -8.32 7.36
N ASP A 25 -17.02 -8.88 6.42
CA ASP A 25 -18.00 -8.18 5.57
C ASP A 25 -17.54 -7.57 4.23
N ARG A 26 -16.32 -7.85 3.77
CA ARG A 26 -16.01 -7.78 2.33
C ARG A 26 -16.39 -9.12 1.72
N GLY A 27 -17.39 -9.15 0.85
CA GLY A 27 -17.82 -10.37 0.14
C GLY A 27 -16.66 -11.12 -0.52
N GLU A 28 -16.92 -12.29 -1.08
CA GLU A 28 -15.88 -13.24 -1.53
C GLU A 28 -14.68 -12.59 -2.26
N PRO A 29 -13.44 -13.02 -1.96
CA PRO A 29 -12.23 -12.36 -2.41
C PRO A 29 -12.07 -12.44 -3.92
N TYR A 30 -11.45 -11.40 -4.50
CA TYR A 30 -11.05 -11.38 -5.91
C TYR A 30 -9.74 -10.61 -6.11
N ALA A 31 -9.09 -10.89 -7.24
CA ALA A 31 -7.84 -10.27 -7.65
C ALA A 31 -7.81 -10.04 -9.17
N LEU A 32 -7.47 -8.82 -9.58
CA LEU A 32 -7.16 -8.51 -10.97
C LEU A 32 -5.66 -8.71 -11.17
N VAL A 33 -5.28 -9.76 -11.89
CA VAL A 33 -3.88 -10.14 -12.12
C VAL A 33 -3.48 -9.69 -13.52
N ARG A 34 -2.42 -8.89 -13.59
CA ARG A 34 -1.83 -8.39 -14.83
C ARG A 34 -0.51 -9.10 -15.11
N ASP A 35 -0.26 -9.43 -16.36
CA ASP A 35 1.05 -9.93 -16.79
C ASP A 35 2.06 -8.77 -16.87
N GLY A 36 3.30 -9.00 -16.46
CA GLY A 36 4.40 -8.03 -16.55
C GLY A 36 4.44 -6.86 -15.56
N GLU A 37 3.35 -6.50 -14.88
CA GLU A 37 3.37 -5.43 -13.85
C GLU A 37 3.72 -5.94 -12.44
N ARG A 38 4.60 -5.20 -11.75
CA ARG A 38 5.04 -5.49 -10.37
C ARG A 38 3.96 -5.23 -9.30
N GLY A 39 2.76 -4.79 -9.70
CA GLY A 39 1.65 -4.42 -8.82
C GLY A 39 0.34 -5.11 -9.17
N THR A 40 -0.08 -6.05 -8.32
CA THR A 40 -1.41 -6.66 -8.38
C THR A 40 -2.37 -5.83 -7.53
N SER A 41 -3.35 -5.17 -8.14
CA SER A 41 -4.42 -4.48 -7.40
C SER A 41 -5.43 -5.55 -6.93
N MET A 42 -5.50 -5.79 -5.61
CA MET A 42 -6.24 -6.92 -5.02
C MET A 42 -7.14 -6.46 -3.87
N THR A 43 -8.28 -7.13 -3.74
CA THR A 43 -9.12 -7.10 -2.54
C THR A 43 -9.14 -8.51 -1.95
N GLY A 44 -8.24 -8.81 -1.01
CA GLY A 44 -8.10 -10.16 -0.47
C GLY A 44 -7.04 -10.29 0.64
N ASP A 45 -7.00 -11.47 1.25
CA ASP A 45 -6.11 -11.84 2.37
C ASP A 45 -4.73 -12.33 1.87
N SER A 46 -3.75 -12.39 2.77
CA SER A 46 -2.43 -13.01 2.61
C SER A 46 -2.45 -14.46 2.06
N ALA A 47 -3.45 -15.27 2.40
CA ALA A 47 -3.53 -16.68 1.96
C ALA A 47 -3.75 -16.83 0.44
N ASP A 48 -4.51 -15.92 -0.17
CA ASP A 48 -4.81 -15.95 -1.60
C ASP A 48 -3.60 -15.53 -2.47
N TRP A 49 -2.60 -14.86 -1.88
CA TRP A 49 -1.39 -14.41 -2.57
C TRP A 49 -0.53 -15.57 -3.10
N SER A 50 -0.38 -16.64 -2.33
CA SER A 50 0.40 -17.82 -2.73
C SER A 50 -0.24 -18.51 -3.94
N THR A 51 -1.57 -18.64 -3.90
CA THR A 51 -2.38 -19.18 -5.00
C THR A 51 -2.25 -18.33 -6.25
N ILE A 52 -2.45 -17.02 -6.14
CA ILE A 52 -2.33 -16.09 -7.27
C ILE A 52 -0.93 -16.11 -7.88
N LYS A 53 0.12 -16.16 -7.06
CA LYS A 53 1.51 -16.26 -7.52
C LYS A 53 1.76 -17.54 -8.33
N THR A 54 1.15 -18.66 -7.93
CA THR A 54 1.24 -19.93 -8.66
C THR A 54 0.42 -19.88 -9.93
N LEU A 55 -0.80 -19.34 -9.89
CA LEU A 55 -1.67 -19.15 -11.05
C LEU A 55 -0.99 -18.29 -12.13
N ARG A 56 -0.35 -17.18 -11.74
CA ARG A 56 0.39 -16.31 -12.65
C ARG A 56 1.54 -17.00 -13.38
N LYS A 57 2.13 -18.05 -12.80
CA LYS A 57 3.17 -18.84 -13.48
C LYS A 57 2.61 -19.82 -14.50
N ARG A 58 1.32 -20.17 -14.38
CA ARG A 58 0.66 -21.21 -15.19
C ARG A 58 -0.25 -20.61 -16.26
N ILE A 59 -0.88 -19.48 -15.95
CA ILE A 59 -1.79 -18.75 -16.84
C ILE A 59 -0.97 -17.65 -17.51
N SER A 60 -0.98 -17.63 -18.84
CA SER A 60 -0.37 -16.55 -19.62
C SER A 60 -1.37 -15.40 -19.78
N GLY A 61 -0.91 -14.17 -19.65
CA GLY A 61 -1.75 -12.98 -19.80
C GLY A 61 -2.56 -12.62 -18.55
N ASP A 62 -3.40 -11.60 -18.73
CA ASP A 62 -4.23 -11.03 -17.67
C ASP A 62 -5.40 -11.93 -17.32
N PHE A 63 -5.74 -12.02 -16.03
CA PHE A 63 -6.92 -12.73 -15.58
C PHE A 63 -7.52 -12.09 -14.33
N LEU A 64 -8.84 -12.22 -14.19
CA LEU A 64 -9.58 -11.87 -12.99
C LEU A 64 -9.85 -13.15 -12.21
N TRP A 65 -9.22 -13.30 -11.05
CA TRP A 65 -9.46 -14.41 -10.14
C TRP A 65 -10.50 -14.03 -9.09
N PHE A 66 -11.36 -14.95 -8.70
CA PHE A 66 -12.32 -14.76 -7.61
C PHE A 66 -12.71 -16.10 -6.97
N ARG A 67 -13.36 -16.04 -5.81
CA ARG A 67 -14.01 -17.22 -5.21
C ARG A 67 -15.52 -17.10 -5.33
N ASP A 68 -16.16 -18.23 -5.61
CA ASP A 68 -17.61 -18.40 -5.58
C ASP A 68 -17.93 -19.74 -4.92
N GLY A 69 -18.70 -19.71 -3.83
CA GLY A 69 -18.97 -20.88 -2.99
C GLY A 69 -17.68 -21.51 -2.44
N GLY A 70 -16.66 -20.69 -2.15
CA GLY A 70 -15.34 -21.14 -1.68
C GLY A 70 -14.44 -21.77 -2.75
N LYS A 71 -14.92 -21.96 -3.99
CA LYS A 71 -14.14 -22.52 -5.11
C LYS A 71 -13.48 -21.40 -5.92
N PRO A 72 -12.22 -21.56 -6.36
CA PRO A 72 -11.53 -20.54 -7.14
C PRO A 72 -11.90 -20.59 -8.62
N TYR A 73 -12.15 -19.42 -9.21
CA TYR A 73 -12.46 -19.23 -10.62
C TYR A 73 -11.56 -18.16 -11.23
N ILE A 74 -11.44 -18.19 -12.55
CA ILE A 74 -10.75 -17.18 -13.36
C ILE A 74 -11.64 -16.73 -14.51
N VAL A 75 -11.48 -15.47 -14.93
CA VAL A 75 -12.03 -14.90 -16.16
C VAL A 75 -10.89 -14.27 -16.95
N GLN A 76 -10.75 -14.67 -18.20
CA GLN A 76 -9.76 -14.12 -19.15
C GLN A 76 -10.43 -13.32 -20.29
N ASP A 77 -11.75 -13.11 -20.23
CA ASP A 77 -12.47 -12.32 -21.23
C ASP A 77 -11.92 -10.89 -21.29
N ALA A 78 -11.45 -10.49 -22.46
CA ALA A 78 -10.81 -9.19 -22.66
C ALA A 78 -11.73 -8.00 -22.31
N GLY A 79 -13.05 -8.14 -22.55
CA GLY A 79 -14.03 -7.12 -22.23
C GLY A 79 -14.28 -6.97 -20.73
N VAL A 80 -14.35 -8.08 -20.00
CA VAL A 80 -14.43 -8.09 -18.54
C VAL A 80 -13.18 -7.48 -17.93
N LEU A 81 -11.99 -7.90 -18.39
CA LEU A 81 -10.72 -7.39 -17.88
C LEU A 81 -10.53 -5.90 -18.16
N ALA A 82 -10.91 -5.43 -19.35
CA ALA A 82 -10.83 -4.00 -19.68
C ALA A 82 -11.73 -3.15 -18.77
N ARG A 83 -12.94 -3.62 -18.46
CA ARG A 83 -13.85 -2.91 -17.54
C ARG A 83 -13.35 -2.96 -16.10
N ALA A 84 -12.78 -4.09 -15.66
CA ALA A 84 -12.17 -4.21 -14.35
C ALA A 84 -10.97 -3.27 -14.20
N ARG A 85 -10.08 -3.20 -15.20
CA ARG A 85 -8.95 -2.24 -15.23
C ARG A 85 -9.46 -0.80 -15.14
N LYS A 86 -10.43 -0.44 -15.98
CA LYS A 86 -11.01 0.90 -15.99
C LYS A 86 -11.63 1.30 -14.64
N ALA A 87 -12.21 0.34 -13.90
CA ALA A 87 -12.75 0.59 -12.57
C ALA A 87 -11.66 0.94 -11.54
N TRP A 88 -10.47 0.35 -11.66
CA TRP A 88 -9.35 0.58 -10.75
C TRP A 88 -8.42 1.73 -11.17
N GLU A 89 -8.52 2.25 -12.41
CA GLU A 89 -7.71 3.38 -12.89
C GLU A 89 -7.67 4.61 -11.94
N PRO A 90 -8.79 5.06 -11.34
CA PRO A 90 -8.76 6.18 -10.40
C PRO A 90 -7.93 5.86 -9.15
N VAL A 91 -8.08 4.65 -8.60
CA VAL A 91 -7.34 4.19 -7.42
C VAL A 91 -5.85 4.07 -7.73
N ASP A 92 -5.49 3.51 -8.89
CA ASP A 92 -4.10 3.39 -9.34
C ASP A 92 -3.44 4.78 -9.47
N LYS A 93 -4.18 5.80 -9.94
CA LYS A 93 -3.69 7.18 -10.01
C LYS A 93 -3.48 7.78 -8.62
N LEU A 94 -4.44 7.60 -7.71
CA LEU A 94 -4.34 8.08 -6.33
C LEU A 94 -3.17 7.41 -5.60
N GLY A 95 -2.97 6.10 -5.79
CA GLY A 95 -1.83 5.38 -5.22
C GLY A 95 -0.48 5.95 -5.69
N LYS A 96 -0.33 6.26 -6.98
CA LYS A 96 0.89 6.92 -7.50
C LYS A 96 1.12 8.30 -6.86
N GLU A 97 0.05 9.05 -6.63
CA GLU A 97 0.12 10.34 -5.96
C GLU A 97 0.52 10.20 -4.48
N MET A 98 -0.03 9.21 -3.77
CA MET A 98 0.37 8.85 -2.41
C MET A 98 1.84 8.45 -2.34
N ASP A 99 2.34 7.66 -3.30
CA ASP A 99 3.75 7.25 -3.34
C ASP A 99 4.70 8.44 -3.52
N VAL A 100 4.32 9.42 -4.35
CA VAL A 100 5.12 10.65 -4.54
C VAL A 100 5.17 11.46 -3.24
N ARG A 101 4.02 11.67 -2.60
CA ARG A 101 3.90 12.42 -1.35
C ARG A 101 4.57 11.69 -0.17
N GLY A 102 4.48 10.36 -0.13
CA GLY A 102 5.19 9.51 0.83
C GLY A 102 6.70 9.70 0.75
N ARG A 103 7.27 9.73 -0.46
CA ARG A 103 8.70 10.03 -0.64
C ARG A 103 9.08 11.44 -0.22
N GLU A 104 8.16 12.40 -0.28
CA GLU A 104 8.37 13.75 0.23
C GLU A 104 8.36 13.76 1.76
N MET A 105 7.41 13.07 2.41
CA MET A 105 7.41 12.86 3.87
C MET A 105 8.71 12.20 4.35
N ASP A 106 9.20 11.16 3.65
CA ASP A 106 10.45 10.50 4.01
C ASP A 106 11.65 11.45 3.99
N LYS A 107 11.68 12.41 3.06
CA LYS A 107 12.75 13.43 3.00
C LYS A 107 12.65 14.36 4.20
N HIS A 108 11.45 14.84 4.54
CA HIS A 108 11.25 15.69 5.72
C HIS A 108 11.55 14.96 7.03
N GLY A 109 11.18 13.67 7.13
CA GLY A 109 11.51 12.81 8.27
C GLY A 109 13.03 12.71 8.49
N LYS A 110 13.81 12.53 7.42
CA LYS A 110 15.29 12.53 7.52
C LYS A 110 15.86 13.85 8.04
N VAL A 111 15.27 14.98 7.67
CA VAL A 111 15.68 16.29 8.19
C VAL A 111 15.36 16.40 9.68
N MET A 112 14.17 15.98 10.10
CA MET A 112 13.77 15.98 11.50
C MET A 112 14.64 15.05 12.35
N ASP A 113 14.97 13.86 11.86
CA ASP A 113 15.90 12.93 12.53
C ASP A 113 17.29 13.56 12.73
N ALA A 114 17.80 14.26 11.72
CA ALA A 114 19.09 14.93 11.80
C ALA A 114 19.07 16.08 12.83
N LEU A 115 18.02 16.91 12.80
CA LEU A 115 17.82 18.00 13.76
C LEU A 115 17.66 17.47 15.19
N GLY A 116 16.93 16.37 15.39
CA GLY A 116 16.79 15.71 16.69
C GLY A 116 18.13 15.22 17.24
N LYS A 117 18.97 14.61 16.39
CA LYS A 117 20.34 14.20 16.78
C LYS A 117 21.24 15.39 17.12
N ASP A 118 21.08 16.51 16.43
CA ASP A 118 21.82 17.74 16.74
C ASP A 118 21.37 18.35 18.07
N MET A 119 20.08 18.28 18.38
CA MET A 119 19.49 18.71 19.65
C MET A 119 19.99 17.85 20.82
N GLU A 120 19.97 16.52 20.66
CA GLU A 120 20.50 15.59 21.66
C GLU A 120 21.99 15.87 21.94
N ARG A 121 22.80 16.08 20.88
CA ARG A 121 24.22 16.45 21.04
C ARG A 121 24.42 17.80 21.71
N ALA A 122 23.56 18.78 21.45
CA ALA A 122 23.63 20.09 22.10
C ALA A 122 23.22 20.03 23.57
N ALA A 123 22.29 19.13 23.93
CA ALA A 123 21.82 18.93 25.30
C ALA A 123 22.75 18.06 26.17
N ALA A 124 23.60 17.22 25.56
CA ALA A 124 24.47 16.29 26.28
C ALA A 124 25.68 16.93 27.01
N GLY A 125 25.92 18.23 26.86
CA GLY A 125 27.02 18.95 27.52
C GLY A 125 26.69 19.41 28.96
N THR A 126 27.72 19.55 29.81
CA THR A 126 27.59 20.01 31.21
C THR A 126 27.05 21.45 31.31
N LYS A 127 27.17 22.24 30.24
CA LYS A 127 26.50 23.54 30.04
C LYS A 127 25.94 23.57 28.62
N PRO A 128 24.63 23.30 28.43
CA PRO A 128 24.00 23.41 27.12
C PRO A 128 24.07 24.86 26.61
N ASP A 129 24.32 25.02 25.32
CA ASP A 129 24.24 26.32 24.65
C ASP A 129 22.77 26.63 24.35
N GLU A 130 22.14 27.44 25.20
CA GLU A 130 20.73 27.83 25.09
C GLU A 130 20.40 28.50 23.75
N ALA A 131 21.30 29.33 23.22
CA ALA A 131 21.09 30.00 21.93
C ALA A 131 21.06 28.98 20.78
N LYS A 132 21.94 27.97 20.83
CA LYS A 132 21.96 26.86 19.87
C LYS A 132 20.72 25.97 20.00
N MET A 133 20.29 25.66 21.22
CA MET A 133 19.07 24.89 21.48
C MET A 133 17.83 25.60 20.91
N HIS A 134 17.64 26.88 21.21
CA HIS A 134 16.53 27.66 20.65
C HIS A 134 16.58 27.80 19.12
N ALA A 135 17.77 27.87 18.53
CA ALA A 135 17.91 27.87 17.08
C ALA A 135 17.50 26.52 16.46
N LEU A 136 17.84 25.39 17.10
CA LEU A 136 17.43 24.06 16.68
C LEU A 136 15.92 23.85 16.84
N GLU A 137 15.32 24.30 17.95
CA GLU A 137 13.87 24.27 18.17
C GLU A 137 13.12 25.02 17.08
N ARG A 138 13.56 26.24 16.71
CA ARG A 138 12.95 26.99 15.60
C ARG A 138 13.02 26.22 14.28
N ARG A 139 14.19 25.62 13.97
CA ARG A 139 14.37 24.81 12.76
C ARG A 139 13.48 23.58 12.75
N MET A 140 13.32 22.90 13.88
CA MET A 140 12.41 21.75 14.03
C MET A 140 10.95 22.17 13.84
N ASN A 141 10.53 23.29 14.43
CA ASN A 141 9.18 23.82 14.24
C ASN A 141 8.91 24.19 12.77
N ASP A 142 9.86 24.86 12.11
CA ASP A 142 9.73 25.22 10.70
C ASP A 142 9.73 23.99 9.77
N ALA A 143 10.54 22.98 10.09
CA ALA A 143 10.56 21.70 9.36
C ALA A 143 9.31 20.83 9.63
N GLY A 144 8.62 21.02 10.76
CA GLY A 144 7.38 20.33 11.10
C GLY A 144 6.15 20.86 10.34
N LYS A 145 6.09 22.17 10.06
CA LYS A 145 4.97 22.78 9.29
C LYS A 145 4.63 22.09 7.96
N PRO A 146 5.59 21.76 7.06
CA PRO A 146 5.28 21.04 5.84
C PRO A 146 4.81 19.60 6.10
N MET A 147 5.31 18.93 7.15
CA MET A 147 4.85 17.59 7.54
C MET A 147 3.38 17.60 7.97
N ASP A 148 2.95 18.59 8.75
CA ASP A 148 1.54 18.71 9.16
C ASP A 148 0.61 18.95 7.97
N ALA A 149 1.02 19.81 7.04
CA ALA A 149 0.26 20.08 5.83
C ALA A 149 0.18 18.84 4.91
N LEU A 150 1.30 18.12 4.77
CA LEU A 150 1.38 16.90 3.98
C LEU A 150 0.59 15.76 4.63
N GLY A 151 0.56 15.67 5.96
CA GLY A 151 -0.27 14.73 6.72
C GLY A 151 -1.76 14.93 6.43
N LYS A 152 -2.28 16.16 6.55
CA LYS A 152 -3.69 16.47 6.22
C LYS A 152 -4.04 16.14 4.77
N GLN A 153 -3.11 16.37 3.86
CA GLN A 153 -3.26 16.02 2.46
C GLN A 153 -3.31 14.50 2.25
N MET A 154 -2.50 13.75 2.98
CA MET A 154 -2.50 12.29 2.95
C MET A 154 -3.79 11.70 3.52
N ASP A 155 -4.34 12.29 4.59
CA ASP A 155 -5.63 11.87 5.14
C ASP A 155 -6.74 12.04 4.11
N ALA A 156 -6.85 13.23 3.49
CA ALA A 156 -7.84 13.49 2.45
C ALA A 156 -7.65 12.59 1.21
N LEU A 157 -6.41 12.27 0.86
CA LEU A 157 -6.09 11.37 -0.24
C LEU A 157 -6.49 9.92 0.10
N GLY A 158 -6.30 9.51 1.36
CA GLY A 158 -6.76 8.23 1.88
C GLY A 158 -8.28 8.08 1.84
N GLU A 159 -9.03 9.09 2.28
CA GLU A 159 -10.50 9.10 2.20
C GLU A 159 -10.99 8.95 0.76
N ARG A 160 -10.34 9.66 -0.18
CA ARG A 160 -10.64 9.54 -1.62
C ARG A 160 -10.30 8.14 -2.14
N MET A 161 -9.15 7.60 -1.76
CA MET A 161 -8.74 6.25 -2.15
C MET A 161 -9.77 5.20 -1.68
N ASP A 162 -10.26 5.32 -0.45
CA ASP A 162 -11.28 4.44 0.10
C ASP A 162 -12.61 4.54 -0.66
N ALA A 163 -13.06 5.75 -0.99
CA ALA A 163 -14.29 5.97 -1.75
C ALA A 163 -14.20 5.41 -3.17
N GLU A 164 -13.09 5.66 -3.87
CA GLU A 164 -12.84 5.14 -5.21
C GLU A 164 -12.69 3.61 -5.18
N SER A 165 -12.01 3.06 -4.17
CA SER A 165 -11.85 1.60 -4.00
C SER A 165 -13.19 0.91 -3.77
N ARG A 166 -14.08 1.50 -2.97
CA ARG A 166 -15.45 0.99 -2.78
C ARG A 166 -16.25 1.01 -4.08
N THR A 167 -16.05 2.02 -4.92
CA THR A 167 -16.73 2.14 -6.22
C THR A 167 -16.19 1.12 -7.23
N ALA A 168 -14.86 0.98 -7.29
CA ALA A 168 -14.19 -0.04 -8.09
C ALA A 168 -14.63 -1.45 -7.68
N ASP A 169 -14.69 -1.72 -6.38
CA ASP A 169 -15.09 -3.01 -5.82
C ASP A 169 -16.51 -3.41 -6.22
N LYS A 170 -17.49 -2.52 -6.02
CA LYS A 170 -18.87 -2.74 -6.47
C LYS A 170 -18.94 -3.04 -7.96
N THR A 171 -18.16 -2.33 -8.77
CA THR A 171 -18.12 -2.50 -10.22
C THR A 171 -17.56 -3.87 -10.59
N VAL A 172 -16.41 -4.27 -10.03
CA VAL A 172 -15.78 -5.56 -10.33
C VAL A 172 -16.65 -6.72 -9.86
N ARG A 173 -17.29 -6.64 -8.70
CA ARG A 173 -18.22 -7.67 -8.24
C ARG A 173 -19.41 -7.84 -9.17
N ALA A 174 -19.95 -6.74 -9.69
CA ALA A 174 -21.01 -6.80 -10.70
C ALA A 174 -20.52 -7.42 -12.02
N LEU A 175 -19.26 -7.20 -12.40
CA LEU A 175 -18.65 -7.84 -13.56
C LEU A 175 -18.45 -9.35 -13.34
N ILE A 176 -18.01 -9.76 -12.15
CA ILE A 176 -17.86 -11.17 -11.78
C ILE A 176 -19.19 -11.91 -11.91
N ARG A 177 -20.27 -11.39 -11.30
CA ARG A 177 -21.61 -11.99 -11.41
C ARG A 177 -22.03 -12.16 -12.88
N LYS A 178 -21.89 -11.10 -13.68
CA LYS A 178 -22.20 -11.15 -15.12
C LYS A 178 -21.33 -12.13 -15.89
N ALA A 179 -20.07 -12.30 -15.50
CA ALA A 179 -19.17 -13.25 -16.14
C ALA A 179 -19.56 -14.70 -15.81
N VAL A 180 -19.99 -14.96 -14.57
CA VAL A 180 -20.55 -16.25 -14.16
C VAL A 180 -21.84 -16.56 -14.92
N ASP A 181 -22.81 -15.62 -14.96
CA ASP A 181 -24.09 -15.79 -15.66
C ASP A 181 -23.91 -16.07 -17.16
N LYS A 182 -22.84 -15.53 -17.76
CA LYS A 182 -22.50 -15.72 -19.19
C LYS A 182 -21.63 -16.94 -19.47
N GLY A 183 -21.25 -17.71 -18.45
CA GLY A 183 -20.35 -18.87 -18.61
C GLY A 183 -18.92 -18.49 -19.00
N LEU A 184 -18.48 -17.25 -18.72
CA LEU A 184 -17.12 -16.77 -18.99
C LEU A 184 -16.14 -17.15 -17.87
N ALA A 185 -16.66 -17.57 -16.72
CA ALA A 185 -15.86 -18.02 -15.58
C ALA A 185 -15.44 -19.49 -15.75
N GLN A 186 -14.15 -19.74 -15.61
CA GLN A 186 -13.56 -21.08 -15.65
C GLN A 186 -13.03 -21.46 -14.27
N PRO A 187 -13.12 -22.72 -13.83
CA PRO A 187 -12.44 -23.16 -12.62
C PRO A 187 -10.96 -22.83 -12.69
N ALA A 188 -10.41 -22.24 -11.62
CA ALA A 188 -8.99 -21.96 -11.59
C ALA A 188 -8.20 -23.28 -11.64
N PRO A 189 -7.05 -23.33 -12.35
CA PRO A 189 -6.15 -24.47 -12.31
C PRO A 189 -5.82 -24.87 -10.86
N GLN A 190 -5.88 -26.17 -10.56
CA GLN A 190 -5.53 -26.67 -9.23
C GLN A 190 -4.05 -26.38 -8.97
N VAL A 191 -3.76 -25.59 -7.94
CA VAL A 191 -2.39 -25.18 -7.57
C VAL A 191 -1.79 -26.10 -6.52
#